data_AF-A0AAD9B7B1-F1
#
_entry.id   AF-A0AAD9B7B1-F1
#
_cell.length_a   1.000
_cell.length_b   1.000
_cell.length_c   1.000
_cell.angle_alpha   90.00
_cell.angle_beta   90.00
_cell.angle_gamma   90.00
#
_symmetry.space_group_name_H-M   'P 1'
#
loop_
_entity.id
_entity.type
_entity.pdbx_description
1 polymer ?
#
loop_
_entity_poly.entity_id
_entity_poly.type
_entity_poly.pdbx_seq_one_letter_code
_entity_poly.pdbx_strand_id
1 'polypeptide(L)'
;MAGRKRKMLPVTDAEAAIIKHKNQTDLTLNVSPAKLKNNPCETLENAQNCEAEHSHYFTNNDLHQRLEEDFFKQSCISLAKSFLGKVLVRRCADGTELRGRIVETEAYLGGEDKASHSAGGKRTERNTAMFMKPGTIYVYLIYGIYLCMNVSSEGEGAAVLLRSLEPLQGQPA
;
A
#
# COMPACT_ATOMS: atom_id res chain seq x y z
N MET A 1 7.83 -42.59 3.35
CA MET A 1 8.17 -42.28 4.75
C MET A 1 7.02 -41.53 5.39
N ALA A 2 6.52 -42.03 6.52
CA ALA A 2 5.26 -41.62 7.14
C ALA A 2 5.34 -40.22 7.78
N GLY A 3 4.31 -39.40 7.54
CA GLY A 3 4.17 -38.06 8.11
C GLY A 3 3.79 -38.08 9.59
N ARG A 4 4.54 -37.35 10.42
CA ARG A 4 4.20 -37.09 11.82
C ARG A 4 3.02 -36.11 11.89
N LYS A 5 1.85 -36.59 12.36
CA LYS A 5 0.71 -35.73 12.71
C LYS A 5 1.02 -34.97 14.01
N ARG A 6 0.97 -33.63 13.98
CA ARG A 6 1.03 -32.79 15.18
C ARG A 6 -0.38 -32.71 15.80
N LYS A 7 -0.50 -33.00 17.10
CA LYS A 7 -1.72 -32.76 17.89
C LYS A 7 -1.79 -31.27 18.25
N MET A 8 -2.94 -30.63 18.00
CA MET A 8 -3.26 -29.31 18.56
C MET A 8 -3.93 -29.46 19.92
N LEU A 9 -3.57 -28.62 20.87
CA LEU A 9 -4.24 -28.44 22.16
C LEU A 9 -5.24 -27.26 22.04
N PRO A 10 -6.38 -27.31 22.76
CA PRO A 10 -7.43 -26.29 22.63
C PRO A 10 -7.03 -24.99 23.34
N VAL A 11 -7.36 -23.85 22.72
CA VAL A 11 -7.25 -22.53 23.34
C VAL A 11 -8.59 -22.23 24.01
N THR A 12 -8.56 -22.07 25.32
CA THR A 12 -9.70 -21.66 26.15
C THR A 12 -9.99 -20.18 25.99
N ASP A 13 -11.29 -19.85 26.02
CA ASP A 13 -11.85 -18.51 25.90
C ASP A 13 -11.30 -17.54 26.95
N ALA A 14 -10.85 -16.36 26.49
CA ALA A 14 -10.58 -15.21 27.33
C ALA A 14 -11.18 -13.96 26.67
N GLU A 15 -12.03 -13.30 27.43
CA GLU A 15 -12.98 -12.26 27.05
C GLU A 15 -12.36 -10.99 26.46
N ALA A 16 -13.10 -10.39 25.53
CA ALA A 16 -12.79 -9.13 24.88
C ALA A 16 -13.04 -7.93 25.80
N ALA A 17 -11.98 -7.23 26.21
CA ALA A 17 -12.07 -5.91 26.79
C ALA A 17 -11.88 -4.84 25.69
N ILE A 18 -12.95 -4.09 25.42
CA ILE A 18 -13.00 -2.98 24.47
C ILE A 18 -12.33 -1.75 25.11
N ILE A 19 -11.19 -1.31 24.57
CA ILE A 19 -10.58 -0.03 24.93
C ILE A 19 -10.83 0.97 23.80
N LYS A 20 -11.75 1.91 24.03
CA LYS A 20 -11.94 3.11 23.21
C LYS A 20 -10.78 4.08 23.46
N HIS A 21 -9.78 4.13 22.57
CA HIS A 21 -8.78 5.18 22.59
C HIS A 21 -9.16 6.33 21.66
N LYS A 22 -9.38 7.51 22.25
CA LYS A 22 -9.45 8.80 21.55
C LYS A 22 -8.04 9.18 21.10
N ASN A 23 -7.77 9.20 19.80
CA ASN A 23 -6.52 9.73 19.27
C ASN A 23 -6.64 11.24 19.11
N GLN A 24 -6.09 11.96 20.08
CA GLN A 24 -5.77 13.37 19.98
C GLN A 24 -4.25 13.46 19.84
N THR A 25 -3.75 13.83 18.67
CA THR A 25 -2.32 14.12 18.47
C THR A 25 -2.18 15.44 17.74
N ASP A 26 -1.43 16.32 18.40
CA ASP A 26 -1.11 17.69 18.04
C ASP A 26 -0.28 17.75 16.75
N LEU A 27 -0.58 18.74 15.91
CA LEU A 27 -0.16 18.86 14.51
C LEU A 27 0.76 20.06 14.34
N THR A 28 1.99 19.84 13.88
CA THR A 28 2.75 20.81 13.06
C THR A 28 3.74 20.05 12.17
N LEU A 29 3.43 19.91 10.88
CA LEU A 29 4.39 19.46 9.88
C LEU A 29 5.11 20.68 9.29
N ASN A 30 6.30 20.97 9.79
CA ASN A 30 7.21 21.92 9.15
C ASN A 30 8.05 21.19 8.10
N VAL A 31 7.58 21.17 6.85
CA VAL A 31 8.41 20.76 5.71
C VAL A 31 8.77 22.01 4.91
N SER A 32 10.03 22.43 4.98
CA SER A 32 10.56 23.51 4.14
C SER A 32 10.75 23.01 2.71
N PRO A 33 10.24 23.70 1.67
CA PRO A 33 10.45 23.28 0.29
C PRO A 33 11.93 23.43 -0.11
N ALA A 34 12.49 22.39 -0.73
CA ALA A 34 13.84 22.42 -1.28
C ALA A 34 13.94 23.47 -2.39
N LYS A 35 14.93 24.37 -2.28
CA LYS A 35 15.21 25.42 -3.27
C LYS A 35 15.71 24.80 -4.58
N LEU A 36 14.86 24.74 -5.60
CA LEU A 36 15.25 24.52 -6.99
C LEU A 36 15.95 25.79 -7.51
N LYS A 37 17.19 25.64 -8.00
CA LYS A 37 17.94 26.71 -8.68
C LYS A 37 17.51 26.74 -10.15
N ASN A 38 16.88 27.83 -10.57
CA ASN A 38 16.52 28.06 -11.97
C ASN A 38 17.71 28.69 -12.69
N ASN A 39 18.21 28.04 -13.75
CA ASN A 39 19.10 28.68 -14.73
C ASN A 39 18.23 29.29 -15.84
N PRO A 40 18.53 30.50 -16.35
CA PRO A 40 17.70 31.13 -17.35
C PRO A 40 17.94 30.51 -18.73
N CYS A 41 16.87 29.99 -19.33
CA CYS A 41 16.81 29.65 -20.75
C CYS A 41 16.35 30.90 -21.51
N GLU A 42 17.06 31.24 -22.57
CA GLU A 42 16.82 32.45 -23.35
C GLU A 42 15.44 32.45 -24.02
N THR A 43 14.91 33.66 -24.10
CA THR A 43 13.57 34.10 -24.53
C THR A 43 13.04 33.47 -25.81
N LEU A 44 11.85 32.88 -25.72
CA LEU A 44 10.87 32.84 -26.82
C LEU A 44 9.53 33.36 -26.28
N GLU A 45 9.03 34.41 -26.91
CA GLU A 45 7.78 35.09 -26.59
C GLU A 45 6.57 34.15 -26.77
N ASN A 46 6.02 33.67 -25.65
CA ASN A 46 4.59 33.41 -25.46
C ASN A 46 4.35 33.00 -24.00
N ALA A 47 4.35 34.00 -23.12
CA ALA A 47 4.04 33.86 -21.70
C ALA A 47 2.53 34.03 -21.47
N GLN A 48 1.73 33.01 -21.82
CA GLN A 48 0.33 32.93 -21.39
C GLN A 48 0.03 31.48 -20.94
N ASN A 49 -0.12 31.32 -19.62
CA ASN A 49 -0.49 30.14 -18.82
C ASN A 49 0.41 28.89 -18.90
N CYS A 50 1.51 28.89 -18.14
CA CYS A 50 2.09 27.66 -17.60
C CYS A 50 1.48 27.38 -16.22
N GLU A 51 0.26 26.84 -16.18
CA GLU A 51 -0.25 26.21 -14.96
C GLU A 51 0.67 25.02 -14.65
N ALA A 52 1.20 24.95 -13.44
CA ALA A 52 1.97 23.78 -13.03
C ALA A 52 1.04 22.57 -13.08
N GLU A 53 1.19 21.69 -14.07
CA GLU A 53 0.41 20.46 -14.19
C GLU A 53 0.56 19.62 -12.91
N HIS A 54 -0.43 19.68 -12.02
CA HIS A 54 -0.46 18.88 -10.80
C HIS A 54 -1.11 17.54 -11.12
N SER A 55 -0.40 16.45 -10.86
CA SER A 55 -0.96 15.11 -10.98
C SER A 55 -2.23 14.97 -10.14
N HIS A 56 -3.31 14.48 -10.74
CA HIS A 56 -4.57 14.24 -10.05
C HIS A 56 -4.48 13.17 -8.95
N TYR A 57 -3.40 12.37 -8.94
CA TYR A 57 -3.13 11.40 -7.88
C TYR A 57 -2.45 12.04 -6.65
N PHE A 58 -1.71 13.13 -6.84
CA PHE A 58 -0.94 13.80 -5.79
C PHE A 58 -1.65 15.09 -5.36
N THR A 59 -2.84 14.93 -4.80
CA THR A 59 -3.60 16.06 -4.25
C THR A 59 -3.01 16.47 -2.89
N ASN A 60 -2.96 17.77 -2.62
CA ASN A 60 -2.43 18.36 -1.39
C ASN A 60 -3.35 18.19 -0.16
N ASN A 61 -4.39 17.33 -0.25
CA ASN A 61 -5.28 17.09 0.86
C ASN A 61 -4.71 15.99 1.75
N ASP A 62 -4.26 16.39 2.93
CA ASP A 62 -3.82 15.50 3.99
C ASP A 62 -4.98 14.63 4.50
N LEU A 63 -5.03 13.39 4.04
CA LEU A 63 -5.94 12.37 4.55
C LEU A 63 -5.31 11.73 5.79
N HIS A 64 -5.58 12.31 6.97
CA HIS A 64 -5.06 11.85 8.26
C HIS A 64 -5.76 10.59 8.83
N GLN A 65 -6.68 9.99 8.07
CA GLN A 65 -7.45 8.83 8.50
C GLN A 65 -7.00 7.56 7.78
N ARG A 66 -6.97 6.44 8.52
CA ARG A 66 -6.79 5.11 7.93
C ARG A 66 -7.89 4.88 6.88
N LEU A 67 -7.50 4.34 5.72
CA LEU A 67 -8.46 3.94 4.70
C LEU A 67 -9.35 2.82 5.24
N GLU A 68 -10.66 3.02 5.14
CA GLU A 68 -11.68 2.07 5.62
C GLU A 68 -11.84 0.89 4.65
N GLU A 69 -12.54 -0.16 5.08
CA GLU A 69 -12.68 -1.40 4.32
C GLU A 69 -13.25 -1.17 2.90
N ASP A 70 -14.19 -0.24 2.75
CA ASP A 70 -14.84 0.05 1.48
C ASP A 70 -13.89 0.65 0.44
N PHE A 71 -12.77 1.26 0.86
CA PHE A 71 -11.73 1.69 -0.08
C PHE A 71 -11.16 0.52 -0.90
N PHE A 72 -11.02 -0.65 -0.30
CA PHE A 72 -10.40 -1.80 -0.95
C PHE A 72 -11.38 -2.60 -1.81
N LYS A 73 -12.70 -2.42 -1.64
CA LYS A 73 -13.77 -3.10 -2.39
C LYS A 73 -13.95 -2.48 -3.77
N GLN A 74 -12.94 -2.63 -4.60
CA GLN A 74 -12.90 -2.12 -5.96
C GLN A 74 -12.20 -3.12 -6.88
N SER A 75 -12.46 -3.03 -8.19
CA SER A 75 -11.73 -3.81 -9.19
C SER A 75 -10.21 -3.55 -9.11
N CYS A 76 -9.42 -4.56 -9.46
CA CYS A 76 -7.96 -4.53 -9.31
C CYS A 76 -7.29 -3.30 -9.93
N ILE A 77 -7.69 -2.95 -11.17
CA ILE A 77 -7.15 -1.79 -11.89
C ILE A 77 -7.53 -0.47 -11.19
N SER A 78 -8.78 -0.35 -10.75
CA SER A 78 -9.25 0.85 -10.04
C SER A 78 -8.53 1.00 -8.71
N LEU A 79 -8.37 -0.10 -7.95
CA LEU A 79 -7.65 -0.09 -6.68
C LEU A 79 -6.18 0.31 -6.87
N ALA A 80 -5.50 -0.22 -7.90
CA ALA A 80 -4.11 0.13 -8.19
C ALA A 80 -3.94 1.63 -8.44
N LYS A 81 -4.82 2.22 -9.27
CA LYS A 81 -4.83 3.68 -9.52
C LYS A 81 -5.16 4.47 -8.25
N SER A 82 -6.14 4.01 -7.47
CA SER A 82 -6.57 4.65 -6.22
C SER A 82 -5.49 4.64 -5.13
N PHE A 83 -4.54 3.70 -5.18
CA PHE A 83 -3.40 3.68 -4.27
C PHE A 83 -2.38 4.78 -4.54
N LEU A 84 -2.25 5.26 -5.77
CA LEU A 84 -1.30 6.32 -6.10
C LEU A 84 -1.61 7.58 -5.30
N GLY A 85 -0.58 8.10 -4.63
CA GLY A 85 -0.69 9.25 -3.72
C GLY A 85 -1.13 8.91 -2.28
N LYS A 86 -1.58 7.68 -1.99
CA LYS A 86 -1.88 7.26 -0.61
C LYS A 86 -0.60 7.01 0.18
N VAL A 87 -0.69 7.12 1.50
CA VAL A 87 0.47 6.95 2.39
C VAL A 87 0.39 5.58 3.08
N LEU A 88 1.41 4.75 2.83
CA LEU A 88 1.65 3.55 3.62
C LEU A 88 2.34 3.95 4.93
N VAL A 89 1.74 3.57 6.06
CA VAL A 89 2.27 3.86 7.40
C VAL A 89 2.62 2.56 8.08
N ARG A 90 3.87 2.46 8.56
CA ARG A 90 4.34 1.36 9.41
C ARG A 90 4.69 1.90 10.78
N ARG A 91 3.97 1.41 11.80
CA ARG A 91 4.35 1.62 13.21
C ARG A 91 5.31 0.51 13.64
N CYS A 92 6.49 0.90 14.10
CA CYS A 92 7.53 0.03 14.62
C CYS A 92 7.27 -0.33 16.10
N ALA A 93 7.99 -1.34 16.60
CA ALA A 93 7.80 -1.85 17.96
C ALA A 93 8.22 -0.83 19.05
N ASP A 94 9.11 0.09 18.71
CA ASP A 94 9.57 1.22 19.54
C ASP A 94 8.61 2.42 19.51
N GLY A 95 7.52 2.34 18.75
CA GLY A 95 6.55 3.42 18.56
C GLY A 95 6.87 4.37 17.42
N THR A 96 8.03 4.26 16.77
CA THR A 96 8.40 5.08 15.62
C THR A 96 7.48 4.79 14.44
N GLU A 97 7.13 5.82 13.67
CA GLU A 97 6.35 5.68 12.43
C GLU A 97 7.20 5.93 11.20
N LEU A 98 7.16 4.99 10.26
CA LEU A 98 7.69 5.12 8.91
C LEU A 98 6.53 5.45 7.97
N ARG A 99 6.73 6.43 7.10
CA ARG A 99 5.70 6.87 6.13
C ARG A 99 6.29 6.92 4.74
N GLY A 100 5.59 6.32 3.78
CA GLY A 100 5.93 6.38 2.37
C GLY A 100 4.69 6.61 1.52
N ARG A 101 4.72 7.59 0.63
CA ARG A 101 3.66 7.84 -0.36
C ARG A 101 3.81 6.84 -1.50
N ILE A 102 2.75 6.12 -1.84
CA ILE A 102 2.75 5.14 -2.93
C ILE A 102 2.84 5.89 -4.26
N VAL A 103 3.86 5.58 -5.04
CA VAL A 103 4.12 6.21 -6.35
C VAL A 103 4.14 5.21 -7.51
N GLU A 104 4.21 3.91 -7.22
CA GLU A 104 4.21 2.86 -8.24
C GLU A 104 3.46 1.62 -7.73
N THR A 105 2.56 1.11 -8.57
CA THR A 105 1.75 -0.09 -8.30
C THR A 105 1.58 -0.93 -9.56
N GLU A 106 1.43 -2.24 -9.41
CA GLU A 106 1.07 -3.17 -10.49
C GLU A 106 -0.19 -3.96 -10.13
N ALA A 107 -1.11 -4.09 -11.09
CA ALA A 107 -2.35 -4.85 -10.91
C ALA A 107 -2.21 -6.26 -11.50
N TYR A 108 -2.59 -7.28 -10.72
CA TYR A 108 -2.68 -8.68 -11.15
C TYR A 108 -4.14 -9.13 -11.18
N LEU A 109 -4.65 -9.46 -12.37
CA LEU A 109 -6.11 -9.55 -12.62
C LEU A 109 -6.74 -10.90 -12.26
N GLY A 110 -6.09 -11.71 -11.42
CA GLY A 110 -6.65 -12.99 -10.99
C GLY A 110 -6.38 -14.12 -11.99
N GLY A 111 -7.42 -14.91 -12.31
CA GLY A 111 -7.28 -16.14 -13.10
C GLY A 111 -6.93 -15.93 -14.57
N GLU A 112 -7.34 -14.82 -15.17
CA GLU A 112 -7.10 -14.50 -16.59
C GLU A 112 -5.68 -13.99 -16.85
N ASP A 113 -5.03 -13.47 -15.80
CA ASP A 113 -3.69 -12.91 -15.88
C ASP A 113 -2.63 -14.00 -15.74
N LYS A 114 -1.95 -14.29 -16.86
CA LYS A 114 -0.87 -15.28 -16.92
C LYS A 114 0.37 -14.89 -16.10
N ALA A 115 0.55 -13.61 -15.77
CA ALA A 115 1.63 -13.15 -14.91
C ALA A 115 1.31 -13.31 -13.41
N SER A 116 0.03 -13.51 -13.06
CA SER A 116 -0.41 -13.64 -11.67
C SER A 116 -0.07 -15.00 -11.07
N HIS A 117 0.22 -15.01 -9.76
CA HIS A 117 0.29 -16.24 -8.98
C HIS A 117 -1.03 -17.03 -8.95
N SER A 118 -2.15 -16.39 -9.26
CA SER A 118 -3.48 -17.00 -9.37
C SER A 118 -3.85 -17.42 -10.78
N ALA A 119 -2.93 -17.37 -11.76
CA ALA A 119 -3.21 -17.70 -13.15
C ALA A 119 -3.96 -19.05 -13.28
N GLY A 120 -4.99 -19.07 -14.11
CA GLY A 120 -5.90 -20.23 -14.27
C GLY A 120 -6.77 -20.53 -13.05
N GLY A 121 -6.94 -19.57 -12.13
CA GLY A 121 -7.67 -19.75 -10.87
C GLY A 121 -6.89 -20.57 -9.84
N LYS A 122 -5.56 -20.70 -9.99
CA LYS A 122 -4.73 -21.54 -9.13
C LYS A 122 -4.67 -20.99 -7.71
N ARG A 123 -5.27 -21.71 -6.76
CA ARG A 123 -5.17 -21.44 -5.33
C ARG A 123 -4.22 -22.43 -4.65
N THR A 124 -3.30 -21.90 -3.86
CA THR A 124 -2.29 -22.63 -3.08
C THR A 124 -2.26 -22.05 -1.68
N GLU A 125 -1.69 -22.78 -0.70
CA GLU A 125 -1.52 -22.25 0.65
C GLU A 125 -0.83 -20.88 0.65
N ARG A 126 0.21 -20.72 -0.18
CA ARG A 126 0.99 -19.49 -0.32
C ARG A 126 0.17 -18.29 -0.77
N ASN A 127 -0.68 -18.42 -1.79
CA ASN A 127 -1.41 -17.28 -2.38
C ASN A 127 -2.85 -17.14 -1.85
N THR A 128 -3.20 -17.85 -0.78
CA THR A 128 -4.56 -17.84 -0.20
C THR A 128 -5.07 -16.44 0.10
N ALA A 129 -4.18 -15.52 0.53
CA ALA A 129 -4.52 -14.13 0.81
C ALA A 129 -5.09 -13.36 -0.40
N MET A 130 -4.74 -13.73 -1.65
CA MET A 130 -5.31 -13.13 -2.86
C MET A 130 -6.77 -13.54 -3.10
N PHE A 131 -7.24 -14.59 -2.43
CA PHE A 131 -8.63 -15.09 -2.47
C PHE A 131 -9.40 -14.78 -1.18
N MET A 132 -8.85 -13.90 -0.33
CA MET A 132 -9.50 -13.42 0.89
C MET A 132 -10.17 -12.06 0.62
N LYS A 133 -10.90 -11.54 1.61
CA LYS A 133 -11.59 -10.26 1.49
C LYS A 133 -10.66 -9.14 0.97
N PRO A 134 -11.15 -8.18 0.17
CA PRO A 134 -10.33 -7.06 -0.29
C PRO A 134 -9.67 -6.31 0.86
N GLY A 135 -8.44 -5.85 0.65
CA GLY A 135 -7.60 -5.23 1.70
C GLY A 135 -6.74 -6.24 2.48
N THR A 136 -6.84 -7.54 2.20
CA THR A 136 -5.98 -8.55 2.81
C THR A 136 -4.57 -8.46 2.24
N ILE A 137 -3.56 -8.39 3.11
CA ILE A 137 -2.16 -8.29 2.70
C ILE A 137 -1.64 -9.67 2.29
N TYR A 138 -1.09 -9.74 1.08
CA TYR A 138 -0.36 -10.90 0.57
C TYR A 138 1.14 -10.57 0.44
N VAL A 139 1.94 -11.02 1.40
CA VAL A 139 3.41 -10.91 1.35
C VAL A 139 4.02 -12.26 1.03
N TYR A 140 4.97 -12.29 0.10
CA TYR A 140 5.68 -13.51 -0.26
C TYR A 140 7.16 -13.27 -0.51
N LEU A 141 7.95 -14.35 -0.39
CA LEU A 141 9.37 -14.37 -0.70
C LEU A 141 9.60 -14.63 -2.20
N ILE A 142 10.42 -13.81 -2.84
CA ILE A 142 10.91 -13.98 -4.21
C ILE A 142 12.43 -14.16 -4.19
N TYR A 143 12.94 -15.03 -5.06
CA TYR A 143 14.36 -15.40 -5.15
C TYR A 143 14.99 -15.92 -3.83
N GLY A 144 14.18 -16.25 -2.83
CA GLY A 144 14.65 -16.69 -1.51
C GLY A 144 15.12 -15.57 -0.58
N ILE A 145 15.15 -14.30 -1.03
CA ILE A 145 15.79 -13.21 -0.27
C ILE A 145 14.99 -11.89 -0.22
N TYR A 146 14.05 -11.66 -1.14
CA TYR A 146 13.27 -10.41 -1.19
C TYR A 146 11.79 -10.66 -0.89
N LEU A 147 11.12 -9.65 -0.33
CA LEU A 147 9.69 -9.70 -0.06
C LEU A 147 8.93 -8.79 -1.04
N CYS A 148 7.81 -9.28 -1.55
CA CYS A 148 6.85 -8.48 -2.33
C CYS A 148 5.57 -8.34 -1.51
N MET A 149 5.05 -7.11 -1.39
CA MET A 149 3.82 -6.80 -0.66
C MET A 149 2.68 -6.47 -1.62
N ASN A 150 1.63 -7.28 -1.55
CA ASN A 150 0.41 -7.11 -2.34
C ASN A 150 -0.77 -6.88 -1.41
N VAL A 151 -1.84 -6.30 -1.95
CA VAL A 151 -3.13 -6.13 -1.28
C VAL A 151 -4.22 -6.71 -2.17
N SER A 152 -5.03 -7.62 -1.64
CA SER A 152 -6.15 -8.20 -2.40
C SER A 152 -7.16 -7.12 -2.80
N SER A 153 -7.65 -7.20 -4.03
CA SER A 153 -8.72 -6.35 -4.54
C SER A 153 -10.04 -7.12 -4.58
N GLU A 154 -11.09 -6.50 -5.11
CA GLU A 154 -12.24 -7.26 -5.58
C GLU A 154 -11.84 -8.15 -6.77
N GLY A 155 -12.42 -9.36 -6.84
CA GLY A 155 -12.12 -10.38 -7.84
C GLY A 155 -11.29 -11.55 -7.30
N GLU A 156 -11.64 -12.78 -7.69
CA GLU A 156 -10.98 -14.00 -7.22
C GLU A 156 -9.50 -14.05 -7.63
N GLY A 157 -8.62 -14.08 -6.63
CA GLY A 157 -7.18 -14.13 -6.85
C GLY A 157 -6.57 -12.81 -7.35
N ALA A 158 -7.33 -11.72 -7.39
CA ALA A 158 -6.84 -10.43 -7.85
C ALA A 158 -6.15 -9.64 -6.73
N ALA A 159 -5.03 -8.98 -7.05
CA ALA A 159 -4.27 -8.22 -6.07
C ALA A 159 -3.42 -7.13 -6.71
N VAL A 160 -3.11 -6.09 -5.94
CA VAL A 160 -2.22 -5.01 -6.33
C VAL A 160 -0.89 -5.13 -5.61
N LEU A 161 0.21 -5.16 -6.36
CA LEU A 161 1.58 -5.07 -5.84
C LEU A 161 1.96 -3.61 -5.61
N LEU A 162 2.51 -3.31 -4.43
CA LEU A 162 3.15 -2.02 -4.14
C LEU A 162 4.63 -2.11 -4.52
N ARG A 163 5.07 -1.27 -5.46
CA ARG A 163 6.42 -1.37 -6.04
C ARG A 163 7.40 -0.33 -5.54
N SER A 164 6.92 0.91 -5.42
CA SER A 164 7.75 2.02 -4.99
C SER A 164 6.97 3.00 -4.12
N LEU A 165 7.70 3.55 -3.14
CA LEU A 165 7.22 4.58 -2.24
C LEU A 165 8.19 5.76 -2.28
N GLU A 166 7.65 6.98 -2.27
CA GLU A 166 8.39 8.17 -1.90
C GLU A 166 8.45 8.27 -0.38
N PRO A 167 9.65 8.25 0.24
CA PRO A 167 9.76 8.32 1.69
C PRO A 167 9.37 9.71 2.22
N LEU A 168 8.45 9.75 3.18
CA LEU A 168 7.95 10.98 3.81
C LEU A 168 8.49 11.17 5.23
N GLN A 169 8.64 10.09 6.00
CA GLN A 169 9.09 10.13 7.39
C GLN A 169 9.84 8.84 7.75
N GLY A 170 10.85 8.96 8.62
CA GLY A 170 11.63 7.83 9.14
C GLY A 170 12.91 7.53 8.36
N GLN A 171 13.32 8.44 7.46
CA GLN A 171 14.66 8.40 6.86
C GLN A 171 15.72 8.77 7.92
N PRO A 172 16.88 8.11 7.95
CA PRO A 172 18.01 8.57 8.76
C PRO A 172 18.43 9.97 8.32
N ALA A 173 18.94 10.76 9.26
CA ALA A 173 19.51 12.08 9.00
C ALA A 173 20.79 12.01 8.16
#